data_AF-A0A944ULZ1-F1
#
_entry.id   AF-A0A944ULZ1-F1
#
_cell.length_a   1.000
_cell.length_b   1.000
_cell.length_c   1.000
_cell.angle_alpha   90.00
_cell.angle_beta   90.00
_cell.angle_gamma   90.00
#
_symmetry.space_group_name_H-M   'P 1'
#
loop_
_entity.id
_entity.type
_entity.pdbx_description
1 polymer ?
#
loop_
_entity_poly.entity_id
_entity_poly.type
_entity_poly.pdbx_seq_one_letter_code
_entity_poly.pdbx_strand_id
1 'polypeptide(L)' 'MSIGLSLGIVCFASLSLVLDFDFIEQGAEDGLPKYMEWYGAFSLMVTLIWLYLEILRLLSKMRSR' A
#
# COMPACT_ATOMS: atom_id res chain seq x y z
N MET A 1 -16.13 -13.51 11.72
CA MET A 1 -16.80 -12.71 10.66
C MET A 1 -15.85 -11.60 10.23
N SER A 2 -14.92 -11.86 9.28
CA SER A 2 -14.00 -10.85 8.66
C SER A 2 -12.75 -11.46 7.97
N ILE A 3 -12.81 -12.64 7.34
CA ILE A 3 -11.72 -13.05 6.41
C ILE A 3 -11.97 -12.43 5.03
N GLY A 4 -13.21 -12.50 4.52
CA GLY A 4 -13.56 -11.94 3.20
C GLY A 4 -13.38 -10.42 3.11
N LEU A 5 -13.62 -9.69 4.21
CA LEU A 5 -13.41 -8.25 4.25
C LEU A 5 -11.91 -7.88 4.17
N SER A 6 -11.04 -8.56 4.94
CA SER A 6 -9.59 -8.31 4.88
C SER A 6 -8.99 -8.66 3.52
N LEU A 7 -9.47 -9.71 2.84
CA LEU A 7 -9.02 -10.04 1.48
C LEU A 7 -9.40 -8.95 0.46
N GLY A 8 -10.64 -8.45 0.50
CA GLY A 8 -11.07 -7.36 -0.38
C GLY A 8 -10.28 -6.07 -0.13
N ILE A 9 -10.03 -5.74 1.13
CA ILE A 9 -9.23 -4.57 1.53
C ILE A 9 -7.78 -4.71 1.07
N VAL A 10 -7.17 -5.89 1.19
CA VAL A 10 -5.78 -6.12 0.74
C VAL A 10 -5.67 -6.00 -0.78
N CYS A 11 -6.61 -6.55 -1.56
CA CYS A 11 -6.62 -6.37 -3.01
C CYS A 11 -6.84 -4.90 -3.44
N PHE A 12 -7.73 -4.18 -2.75
CA PHE A 12 -7.96 -2.77 -3.05
C PHE A 12 -6.74 -1.92 -2.69
N ALA A 13 -6.11 -2.19 -1.54
CA ALA A 13 -4.92 -1.48 -1.08
C ALA A 13 -3.70 -1.75 -1.97
N SER A 14 -3.52 -2.96 -2.50
CA SER A 14 -2.41 -3.25 -3.42
C SER A 14 -2.57 -2.52 -4.75
N LEU A 15 -3.80 -2.39 -5.26
CA LEU A 15 -4.09 -1.57 -6.44
C LEU A 15 -3.81 -0.08 -6.17
N SER A 16 -4.24 0.44 -5.01
CA SER A 16 -3.91 1.81 -4.61
C SER A 16 -2.39 2.03 -4.50
N LEU A 17 -1.62 1.06 -4.00
CA LEU A 17 -0.17 1.17 -3.90
C LEU A 17 0.51 1.26 -5.29
N VAL A 18 0.04 0.47 -6.26
CA VAL A 18 0.56 0.52 -7.63
C VAL A 18 0.24 1.87 -8.28
N LEU A 19 -0.99 2.37 -8.09
CA LEU A 19 -1.39 3.70 -8.58
C LEU A 19 -0.61 4.82 -7.91
N ASP A 20 -0.37 4.74 -6.59
CA ASP A 20 0.46 5.71 -5.86
C ASP A 20 1.89 5.71 -6.41
N PHE A 21 2.45 4.54 -6.76
CA PHE A 21 3.80 4.41 -7.32
C PHE A 21 3.90 5.07 -8.70
N ASP A 22 2.93 4.79 -9.57
CA ASP A 22 2.84 5.36 -10.93
C ASP A 22 2.68 6.90 -10.88
N PHE A 23 1.89 7.40 -9.92
CA PHE A 23 1.72 8.84 -9.69
C PHE A 23 3.00 9.54 -9.24
N ILE A 24 3.82 8.86 -8.42
CA ILE A 24 5.08 9.41 -7.91
C ILE A 24 6.15 9.38 -8.98
N GLU A 25 6.21 8.32 -9.79
CA GLU A 25 7.14 8.22 -10.92
C GLU A 25 6.84 9.28 -11.98
N GLN A 26 5.57 9.42 -12.38
CA GLN A 26 5.12 10.44 -13.33
C GLN A 26 5.30 11.87 -12.78
N GLY A 27 5.04 12.07 -11.48
CA GLY A 27 5.28 13.36 -10.82
C GLY A 27 6.78 13.72 -10.70
N ALA A 28 7.66 12.72 -10.57
CA ALA A 28 9.11 12.92 -10.58
C ALA A 28 9.63 13.22 -12.00
N GLU A 29 9.12 12.53 -13.03
CA GLU A 29 9.47 12.78 -14.44
C GLU A 29 9.03 14.16 -14.94
N ASP A 30 7.87 14.67 -14.48
CA ASP A 30 7.35 15.99 -14.84
C ASP A 30 8.14 17.17 -14.20
N GLY A 31 9.21 16.89 -13.44
CA GLY A 31 10.09 17.91 -12.87
C GLY A 31 9.48 18.71 -11.72
N LEU A 32 8.47 18.14 -11.03
CA LEU A 32 7.87 18.75 -9.85
C LEU A 32 8.88 18.84 -8.69
N PRO A 33 8.66 19.75 -7.72
CA PRO A 33 9.64 20.05 -6.69
C PRO A 33 10.06 18.83 -5.86
N LYS A 34 11.37 18.63 -5.67
CA LYS A 34 12.00 17.53 -4.88
C LYS A 34 11.38 17.23 -3.50
N TYR A 35 10.65 18.17 -2.89
CA TYR A 35 9.96 17.91 -1.62
C TYR A 35 8.72 17.02 -1.79
N MET A 36 8.07 17.02 -2.96
CA MET A 36 6.90 16.18 -3.22
C MET A 36 7.30 14.72 -3.41
N GLU A 37 8.48 14.45 -3.98
CA GLU A 37 9.05 13.11 -4.10
C GLU A 37 9.21 12.44 -2.73
N TRP A 38 9.69 13.18 -1.72
CA TRP A 38 9.89 12.64 -0.38
C TRP A 38 8.56 12.32 0.33
N TYR A 39 7.55 13.18 0.18
CA TYR A 39 6.20 12.90 0.70
C TYR A 39 5.55 11.71 0.01
N GLY A 40 5.72 11.58 -1.31
CA GLY A 40 5.27 10.42 -2.07
C GLY A 40 5.94 9.13 -1.58
N ALA A 41 7.27 9.13 -1.49
CA ALA A 41 8.05 7.99 -0.99
C ALA A 41 7.66 7.60 0.44
N PHE A 42 7.38 8.58 1.32
CA PHE A 42 6.90 8.31 2.68
C PHE A 42 5.51 7.65 2.68
N SER A 43 4.57 8.17 1.89
CA SER A 43 3.23 7.58 1.75
C SER A 43 3.30 6.14 1.25
N LEU A 44 4.11 5.88 0.21
CA LEU A 44 4.35 4.53 -0.30
C LEU A 44 4.89 3.58 0.78
N MET A 45 5.88 4.04 1.55
CA MET A 45 6.46 3.24 2.63
C MET A 45 5.43 2.87 3.69
N VAL A 46 4.56 3.81 4.08
CA VAL A 46 3.48 3.56 5.05
C VAL A 46 2.46 2.57 4.50
N THR A 47 2.02 2.73 3.24
CA THR A 47 1.09 1.81 2.58
C THR A 47 1.68 0.40 2.49
N LEU A 48 2.96 0.27 2.17
CA LEU A 48 3.67 -1.01 2.11
C LEU A 48 3.72 -1.71 3.48
N ILE A 49 4.10 -0.98 4.54
CA ILE A 49 4.16 -1.51 5.91
C ILE A 49 2.76 -1.93 6.37
N TRP A 50 1.75 -1.13 6.06
CA TRP A 50 0.38 -1.42 6.42
C TRP A 50 -0.14 -2.70 5.72
N LEU A 51 0.11 -2.84 4.42
CA LEU A 51 -0.19 -4.05 3.65
C LEU A 51 0.49 -5.30 4.24
N TYR A 52 1.77 -5.17 4.61
CA TYR A 52 2.53 -6.24 5.23
C TYR A 52 1.88 -6.72 6.53
N LEU A 53 1.49 -5.80 7.42
CA LEU A 53 0.81 -6.14 8.67
C LEU A 53 -0.56 -6.80 8.42
N GLU A 54 -1.31 -6.34 7.43
CA GLU A 54 -2.62 -6.92 7.11
C GLU A 54 -2.49 -8.34 6.55
N ILE A 55 -1.49 -8.61 5.70
CA ILE A 55 -1.15 -9.95 5.23
C ILE A 55 -0.75 -10.87 6.39
N LEU A 56 0.09 -10.39 7.32
CA LEU A 56 0.44 -11.15 8.53
C LEU A 56 -0.80 -11.44 9.39
N ARG A 57 -1.72 -10.49 9.48
CA ARG A 57 -2.98 -10.64 10.23
C ARG A 57 -3.90 -11.66 9.58
N LEU A 58 -3.96 -11.68 8.24
CA LEU A 58 -4.65 -12.72 7.46
C LEU A 58 -4.03 -14.11 7.67
N LEU A 59 -2.71 -14.22 7.57
CA LEU A 59 -1.96 -15.46 7.82
C LEU A 59 -2.20 -15.98 9.25
N SER A 60 -2.18 -15.10 10.25
CA SER A 60 -2.47 -15.45 11.65
C SER A 60 -3.90 -15.97 11.83
N LYS A 61 -4.88 -15.33 11.20
CA LYS A 61 -6.30 -15.77 11.18
C LYS A 61 -6.49 -17.13 10.50
N MET A 62 -5.69 -17.44 9.48
CA MET A 62 -5.70 -18.75 8.82
C MET A 62 -5.03 -19.83 9.69
N ARG A 63 -3.96 -19.48 10.40
CA ARG A 63 -3.23 -20.41 11.29
C ARG A 63 -3.95 -20.69 12.61
N SER A 64 -4.85 -19.81 13.07
CA SER A 64 -5.61 -20.02 14.31
C SER A 64 -6.85 -20.93 14.14
N ARG A 65 -6.91 -21.72 13.06
CA ARG A 65 -7.85 -22.83 12.88
C ARG A 65 -7.08 -24.14 12.86
#